data_AF-A0A6B2VI94-F1
#
_entry.id   AF-A0A6B2VI94-F1
#
_cell.length_a   1.000
_cell.length_b   1.000
_cell.length_c   1.000
_cell.angle_alpha   90.00
_cell.angle_beta   90.00
_cell.angle_gamma   90.00
#
_symmetry.space_group_name_H-M   'P 1'
#
loop_
_entity.id
_entity.type
_entity.pdbx_description
1 polymer ?
#
loop_
_entity_poly.entity_id
_entity_poly.type
_entity_poly.pdbx_seq_one_letter_code
_entity_poly.pdbx_strand_id
1 'polypeptide(L)'
;STRRHTAPGPLTDFLVERAADAYAALLADWRPVTEGVIGLVPGPLGKGELDGALRRAILERLPRTSFLPPAAVPHADDADELPEAL
;
A
#
# COMPACT_ATOMS: atom_id res chain seq x y z
N SER A 1 14.77 -26.77 -15.39
CA SER A 1 14.65 -25.82 -14.27
C SER A 1 13.72 -26.43 -13.23
N THR A 2 14.23 -26.81 -12.06
CA THR A 2 13.37 -27.34 -10.99
C THR A 2 12.54 -26.18 -10.46
N ARG A 3 11.21 -26.22 -10.59
CA ARG A 3 10.34 -25.17 -10.05
C ARG A 3 10.38 -25.27 -8.53
N ARG A 4 11.02 -24.31 -7.87
CA ARG A 4 10.96 -24.16 -6.41
C ARG A 4 9.54 -23.73 -6.06
N HIS A 5 8.75 -24.65 -5.53
CA HIS A 5 7.41 -24.38 -5.02
C HIS A 5 7.49 -24.08 -3.53
N THR A 6 6.84 -23.00 -3.10
CA THR A 6 6.67 -22.70 -1.68
C THR A 6 5.69 -23.70 -1.08
N ALA A 7 6.08 -24.38 -0.01
CA ALA A 7 5.19 -25.31 0.67
C ALA A 7 4.08 -24.53 1.40
N PRO A 8 2.80 -24.92 1.28
CA PRO A 8 1.74 -24.33 2.08
C PRO A 8 1.92 -24.71 3.55
N GLY A 9 1.45 -23.86 4.45
CA GLY A 9 1.42 -24.13 5.89
C GLY A 9 1.75 -22.93 6.76
N PRO A 10 1.74 -23.11 8.10
CA PRO A 10 1.70 -22.01 9.05
C PRO A 10 2.87 -21.03 8.95
N LEU A 11 4.06 -21.50 8.58
CA LEU A 11 5.21 -20.62 8.37
C LEU A 11 5.03 -19.71 7.15
N THR A 12 4.53 -20.27 6.04
CA THR A 12 4.25 -19.49 4.83
C THR A 12 3.17 -18.45 5.10
N ASP A 13 2.11 -18.83 5.82
CA ASP A 13 1.02 -17.92 6.21
C ASP A 13 1.55 -16.78 7.08
N PHE A 14 2.35 -17.11 8.10
CA PHE A 14 3.00 -16.10 8.95
C PHE A 14 3.87 -15.13 8.14
N LEU A 15 4.67 -15.65 7.20
CA LEU A 15 5.54 -14.82 6.37
C LEU A 15 4.74 -13.93 5.41
N VAL A 16 3.60 -14.41 4.89
CA VAL A 16 2.69 -13.62 4.06
C VAL A 16 2.17 -12.41 4.84
N GLU A 17 1.70 -12.62 6.07
CA GLU A 17 1.21 -11.52 6.92
C GLU A 17 2.32 -10.51 7.24
N ARG A 18 3.51 -10.99 7.62
CA ARG A 18 4.66 -10.13 7.91
C ARG A 18 5.15 -9.36 6.69
N ALA A 19 5.11 -9.97 5.51
CA ALA A 19 5.45 -9.30 4.26
C ALA A 19 4.42 -8.24 3.91
N ALA A 20 3.13 -8.49 4.12
CA ALA A 20 2.07 -7.51 3.91
C ALA A 20 2.19 -6.31 4.87
N ASP A 21 2.52 -6.55 6.14
CA ASP A 21 2.81 -5.49 7.11
C ASP A 21 3.98 -4.62 6.67
N ALA A 22 5.10 -5.26 6.28
CA ALA A 22 6.30 -4.55 5.83
C ALA A 22 6.03 -3.73 4.56
N TYR A 23 5.29 -4.30 3.61
CA TYR A 23 4.87 -3.60 2.41
C TYR A 23 4.02 -2.36 2.73
N ALA A 24 3.03 -2.49 3.61
CA ALA A 24 2.18 -1.38 4.01
C ALA A 24 2.96 -0.27 4.73
N ALA A 25 3.92 -0.63 5.59
CA ALA A 25 4.80 0.32 6.25
C ALA A 25 5.68 1.09 5.25
N LEU A 26 6.33 0.37 4.32
CA LEU A 26 7.12 0.99 3.25
C LEU A 26 6.29 1.97 2.41
N LEU A 27 5.04 1.62 2.14
CA LEU A 27 4.13 2.46 1.38
C LEU A 27 3.69 3.71 2.16
N ALA A 28 3.47 3.61 3.48
CA ALA A 28 3.14 4.75 4.35
C ALA A 28 4.28 5.78 4.43
N ASP A 29 5.51 5.28 4.56
CA ASP A 29 6.72 6.10 4.71
C ASP A 29 7.26 6.59 3.36
N TRP A 30 6.69 6.14 2.24
CA TRP A 30 7.19 6.45 0.91
C TRP A 30 7.15 7.95 0.63
N ARG A 31 8.30 8.52 0.26
CA ARG A 31 8.41 9.92 -0.16
C ARG A 31 9.32 10.05 -1.39
N PRO A 32 9.01 10.95 -2.33
CA PRO A 32 7.82 11.81 -2.40
C PRO A 32 6.54 11.03 -2.76
N VAL A 33 5.37 11.50 -2.32
CA VAL A 33 4.08 10.91 -2.72
C VAL A 33 3.70 11.50 -4.08
N THR A 34 3.86 10.71 -5.14
CA THR A 34 3.49 11.06 -6.51
C THR A 34 2.43 10.10 -7.04
N GLU A 35 1.77 10.42 -8.15
CA GLU A 35 0.78 9.54 -8.78
C GLU A 35 1.34 8.15 -9.12
N GLY A 36 2.65 8.04 -9.36
CA GLY A 36 3.34 6.77 -9.62
C GLY A 36 3.25 5.76 -8.47
N VAL A 37 2.95 6.21 -7.25
CA VAL A 37 2.77 5.35 -6.07
C VAL A 37 1.57 4.41 -6.23
N ILE A 38 0.56 4.80 -7.03
CA ILE A 38 -0.61 3.96 -7.34
C ILE A 38 -0.18 2.72 -8.13
N GLY A 39 0.87 2.83 -8.95
CA GLY A 39 1.44 1.70 -9.69
C GLY A 39 2.07 0.61 -8.79
N LEU A 40 2.28 0.90 -7.51
CA LEU A 40 2.74 -0.10 -6.55
C LEU A 40 1.59 -1.01 -6.08
N VAL A 41 0.33 -0.54 -6.12
CA VAL A 41 -0.82 -1.33 -5.70
C VAL A 41 -0.89 -2.63 -6.52
N PRO A 42 -0.92 -3.80 -5.87
CA PRO A 42 -0.90 -5.08 -6.59
C PRO A 42 -2.05 -5.22 -7.59
N GLY A 43 -1.69 -5.51 -8.86
CA GLY A 43 -2.62 -5.75 -9.96
C GLY A 43 -3.51 -7.00 -9.79
N PRO A 44 -4.43 -7.29 -10.73
CA PRO A 44 -5.54 -8.22 -10.51
C PRO A 44 -5.18 -9.70 -10.37
N LEU A 45 -4.06 -10.16 -10.93
CA LEU A 45 -3.71 -11.59 -10.96
C LEU A 45 -2.30 -11.82 -10.42
N GLY A 46 -2.20 -12.67 -9.41
CA GLY A 46 -0.92 -13.16 -8.92
C GLY A 46 -0.37 -14.29 -9.80
N LYS A 47 0.96 -14.41 -9.89
CA LYS A 47 1.66 -15.46 -10.66
C LYS A 47 1.52 -16.87 -10.07
N GLY A 48 0.92 -17.00 -8.88
CA GLY A 48 0.67 -18.25 -8.18
C GLY A 48 -0.02 -18.05 -6.83
N GLU A 49 -0.28 -19.15 -6.11
CA GLU A 49 -1.03 -19.12 -4.83
C GLU A 49 -0.42 -18.19 -3.78
N LEU A 50 0.91 -18.22 -3.62
CA LEU A 50 1.63 -17.33 -2.69
C LEU A 50 1.41 -15.86 -3.04
N ASP A 51 1.49 -15.51 -4.32
CA ASP A 51 1.32 -14.14 -4.80
C ASP A 51 -0.14 -13.67 -4.62
N GLY A 52 -1.10 -14.58 -4.82
CA GLY A 52 -2.50 -14.34 -4.51
C GLY A 52 -2.73 -14.10 -3.01
N ALA A 53 -2.11 -14.90 -2.14
CA ALA A 53 -2.21 -14.74 -0.69
C ALA A 53 -1.61 -13.40 -0.22
N LEU A 54 -0.40 -13.09 -0.68
CA LEU A 54 0.27 -11.83 -0.38
C LEU A 54 -0.52 -10.63 -0.88
N ARG A 55 -1.04 -10.69 -2.11
CA ARG A 55 -1.90 -9.65 -2.68
C ARG A 55 -3.12 -9.39 -1.79
N ARG A 56 -3.84 -10.43 -1.37
CA ARG A 56 -5.02 -10.27 -0.50
C ARG A 56 -4.64 -9.59 0.82
N ALA A 57 -3.58 -10.07 1.48
CA ALA A 57 -3.10 -9.52 2.74
C ALA A 57 -2.68 -8.04 2.63
N ILE A 58 -2.08 -7.63 1.49
CA ILE A 58 -1.77 -6.22 1.21
C ILE A 58 -3.05 -5.41 1.01
N LEU A 59 -3.98 -5.87 0.17
CA LEU A 59 -5.21 -5.15 -0.13
C LEU A 59 -6.09 -4.92 1.11
N GLU A 60 -6.05 -5.81 2.10
CA GLU A 60 -6.76 -5.63 3.38
C GLU A 60 -6.18 -4.50 4.24
N ARG A 61 -4.89 -4.18 4.08
CA ARG A 61 -4.17 -3.15 4.83
C ARG A 61 -4.24 -1.77 4.17
N LEU A 62 -4.23 -1.72 2.83
CA LEU A 62 -4.19 -0.47 2.06
C LEU A 62 -5.21 0.60 2.48
N PRO A 63 -6.48 0.29 2.82
CA PRO A 63 -7.44 1.31 3.26
C PRO A 63 -7.02 2.08 4.51
N ARG A 64 -6.09 1.53 5.30
CA ARG A 64 -5.56 2.14 6.54
C ARG A 64 -4.17 2.76 6.34
N THR A 65 -3.59 2.64 5.15
CA THR A 65 -2.26 3.16 4.84
C THR A 65 -2.39 4.54 4.20
N SER A 66 -1.73 5.55 4.79
CA SER A 66 -1.70 6.91 4.24
C SER A 66 -0.63 7.04 3.15
N PHE A 67 -0.96 6.63 1.92
CA PHE A 67 -0.02 6.68 0.79
C PHE A 67 -0.56 7.41 -0.44
N LEU A 68 -1.81 7.88 -0.40
CA LEU A 68 -2.39 8.61 -1.52
C LEU A 68 -1.84 10.03 -1.59
N PRO A 69 -1.55 10.55 -2.80
CA PRO A 69 -1.20 11.95 -2.96
C PRO A 69 -2.33 12.84 -2.44
N PRO A 70 -2.02 14.04 -1.89
CA PRO A 70 -3.03 14.99 -1.46
C PRO A 70 -4.02 15.28 -2.59
N ALA A 71 -5.32 15.20 -2.31
CA ALA A 71 -6.37 15.41 -3.30
C ALA A 71 -6.47 16.88 -3.77
N ALA A 72 -5.92 17.81 -2.99
CA ALA A 72 -5.84 19.23 -3.32
C ALA A 72 -4.39 19.69 -3.29
N VAL A 73 -3.99 20.44 -4.33
CA VAL A 73 -2.85 21.35 -4.24
C VAL A 73 -3.37 22.54 -3.42
N PRO A 74 -2.78 22.87 -2.24
CA PRO A 74 -3.19 24.07 -1.51
C PRO A 74 -3.10 25.27 -2.46
N HIS A 75 -4.23 25.88 -2.79
CA HIS A 75 -4.20 27.15 -3.50
C HIS A 75 -3.74 28.19 -2.48
N ALA A 76 -2.82 29.06 -2.89
CA ALA A 76 -2.32 30.13 -2.03
C ALA A 76 -3.44 31.07 -1.53
N ASP A 77 -4.62 31.03 -2.16
CA ASP A 77 -5.78 31.84 -1.82
C ASP A 77 -6.61 31.29 -0.64
N ASP A 78 -6.46 30.01 -0.25
CA ASP A 78 -7.22 29.42 0.88
C ASP A 78 -6.69 29.88 2.26
N ALA A 79 -5.54 30.55 2.31
CA ALA A 79 -4.93 31.04 3.54
C ALA A 79 -5.52 32.38 4.02
N ASP A 80 -6.18 33.13 3.12
CA ASP A 80 -6.72 34.47 3.41
C ASP A 80 -8.21 34.45 3.81
N GLU A 81 -8.89 33.30 3.78
CA GLU A 81 -10.34 33.17 4.00
C GLU A 81 -10.71 32.44 5.32
N LEU A 82 -9.84 32.48 6.33
CA LEU A 82 -10.29 32.17 7.70
C LEU A 82 -10.85 33.45 8.33
N PRO A 83 -12.17 33.56 8.58
CA PRO A 83 -12.70 34.73 9.26
C PRO A 83 -12.08 34.81 10.67
N GLU A 84 -11.40 35.92 10.96
CA GLU A 84 -11.04 36.29 12.33
C GLU A 84 -12.34 36.28 13.15
N ALA A 85 -12.49 35.25 13.98
CA ALA A 85 -13.55 35.20 14.96
C ALA A 85 -13.30 36.31 15.98
N LEU A 86 -14.15 37.35 15.94
CA LEU A 86 -14.31 38.38 16.96
C LEU A 86 -14.98 37.81 18.22
#